data_AF-A0A5E4HJ80-F1
#
_entry.id   AF-A0A5E4HJ80-F1
#
_cell.length_a   1.000
_cell.length_b   1.000
_cell.length_c   1.000
_cell.angle_alpha   90.00
_cell.angle_beta   90.00
_cell.angle_gamma   90.00
#
_symmetry.space_group_name_H-M   'P 1'
#
loop_
_entity.id
_entity.type
_entity.pdbx_description
1 polymer ?
#
loop_
_entity_poly.entity_id
_entity_poly.type
_entity_poly.pdbx_seq_one_letter_code
_entity_poly.pdbx_strand_id
1 'polypeptide(L)'
;MSRKHYSQFNVTETAFIHGYIRANAAKVTGAEHFYDRASERTFDISQAVDTLANGRVIEVHNDRSPRIRALVRRQSGPNSGTNVVVDLMDWHVVTVYYNSPSDTHDTLNWSPYRWQVNVVNLVKSLRGEKCK
;
A
#
# COMPACT_ATOMS: atom_id res chain seq x y z
N MET A 1 -2.45 -16.14 4.31
CA MET A 1 -2.72 -14.75 3.90
C MET A 1 -2.92 -13.96 5.17
N SER A 2 -2.08 -12.97 5.43
CA SER A 2 -2.11 -12.19 6.65
C SER A 2 -2.03 -10.71 6.32
N ARG A 3 -2.88 -9.91 6.95
CA ARG A 3 -2.94 -8.46 6.78
C ARG A 3 -2.86 -7.75 8.13
N LYS A 4 -2.34 -6.54 8.13
CA LYS A 4 -2.38 -5.59 9.25
C LYS A 4 -2.99 -4.29 8.76
N HIS A 5 -4.08 -3.86 9.38
CA HIS A 5 -4.79 -2.63 9.03
C HIS A 5 -4.14 -1.42 9.70
N TYR A 6 -4.29 -0.22 9.13
CA TYR A 6 -3.68 0.99 9.66
C TYR A 6 -4.13 1.30 11.10
N SER A 7 -5.35 0.93 11.48
CA SER A 7 -5.86 1.12 12.85
C SER A 7 -5.11 0.29 13.89
N GLN A 8 -4.34 -0.70 13.45
CA GLN A 8 -3.51 -1.56 14.29
C GLN A 8 -2.04 -1.09 14.30
N PHE A 9 -1.69 -0.03 13.55
CA PHE A 9 -0.35 0.54 13.58
C PHE A 9 -0.22 1.48 14.77
N ASN A 10 0.91 1.39 15.46
CA ASN A 10 1.31 2.50 16.33
C ASN A 10 1.91 3.67 15.51
N VAL A 11 2.17 4.79 16.18
CA VAL A 11 2.71 6.01 15.55
C VAL A 11 4.05 5.73 14.84
N THR A 12 4.94 4.96 15.46
CA THR A 12 6.26 4.62 14.91
C THR A 12 6.15 3.73 13.67
N GLU A 13 5.31 2.71 13.72
CA GLU A 13 5.03 1.81 12.59
C GLU A 13 4.49 2.60 11.39
N THR A 14 3.55 3.51 11.66
CA THR A 14 2.97 4.40 10.65
C THR A 14 4.06 5.24 9.98
N ALA A 15 4.89 5.92 10.77
CA ALA A 15 5.98 6.75 10.24
C ALA A 15 6.99 5.93 9.41
N PHE A 16 7.36 4.72 9.87
CA PHE A 16 8.32 3.86 9.17
C PHE A 16 7.81 3.41 7.81
N ILE A 17 6.58 2.90 7.73
CA ILE A 17 6.03 2.40 6.48
C ILE A 17 5.75 3.53 5.48
N HIS A 18 5.22 4.66 5.95
CA HIS A 18 5.04 5.84 5.09
C HIS A 18 6.39 6.35 4.58
N GLY A 19 7.38 6.52 5.46
CA GLY A 19 8.71 6.98 5.06
C GLY A 19 9.36 6.05 4.04
N TYR A 20 9.23 4.73 4.23
CA TYR A 20 9.76 3.74 3.30
C TYR A 20 9.10 3.80 1.92
N ILE A 21 7.77 3.86 1.86
CA ILE A 21 7.04 3.94 0.59
C ILE A 21 7.35 5.27 -0.12
N ARG A 22 7.29 6.39 0.60
CA ARG A 22 7.56 7.72 0.03
C ARG A 22 8.96 7.84 -0.56
N ALA A 23 9.97 7.29 0.12
CA ALA A 23 11.35 7.32 -0.35
C ALA A 23 11.60 6.49 -1.63
N ASN A 24 10.68 5.60 -1.99
CA ASN A 24 10.79 4.73 -3.16
C ASN A 24 9.67 4.93 -4.18
N ALA A 25 8.72 5.85 -3.94
CA ALA A 25 7.56 6.06 -4.80
C ALA A 25 7.96 6.34 -6.27
N ALA A 26 9.05 7.06 -6.51
CA ALA A 26 9.53 7.36 -7.86
C ALA A 26 10.17 6.16 -8.60
N LYS A 27 10.43 5.04 -7.91
CA LYS A 27 11.05 3.84 -8.48
C LYS A 27 10.03 2.86 -9.05
N VAL A 28 8.73 3.12 -8.86
CA VAL A 28 7.71 2.12 -9.16
C VAL A 28 7.50 1.93 -10.64
N THR A 29 7.22 0.69 -11.02
CA THR A 29 6.78 0.30 -12.36
C THR A 29 5.42 -0.40 -12.28
N GLY A 30 4.72 -0.54 -13.39
CA GLY A 30 3.47 -1.30 -13.43
C GLY A 30 3.72 -2.79 -13.65
N ALA A 31 3.00 -3.65 -12.92
CA ALA A 31 2.85 -5.05 -13.33
C ALA A 31 1.89 -5.13 -14.55
N GLU A 32 1.88 -6.25 -15.27
CA GLU A 32 0.98 -6.47 -16.42
C GLU A 32 -0.49 -6.18 -16.06
N HIS A 33 -0.97 -6.76 -14.95
CA HIS A 33 -2.33 -6.54 -14.43
C HIS A 33 -2.61 -5.07 -14.03
N PHE A 34 -1.59 -4.27 -13.72
CA PHE A 34 -1.78 -2.83 -13.54
C PHE A 34 -2.15 -2.17 -14.86
N TYR A 35 -1.48 -2.50 -15.96
CA TYR A 35 -1.74 -1.89 -17.26
C TYR A 35 -3.12 -2.28 -17.81
N ASP A 36 -3.58 -3.51 -17.56
CA ASP A 36 -4.95 -3.92 -17.89
C ASP A 36 -5.97 -3.01 -17.20
N ARG A 37 -5.85 -2.84 -15.88
CA ARG A 37 -6.75 -1.98 -15.10
C ARG A 37 -6.59 -0.49 -15.38
N ALA A 38 -5.38 -0.06 -15.69
CA ALA A 38 -5.05 1.32 -16.00
C ALA A 38 -5.72 1.76 -17.30
N SER A 39 -5.74 0.88 -18.32
CA SER A 39 -6.43 1.13 -19.59
C SER A 39 -7.95 1.26 -19.41
N GLU A 40 -8.57 0.41 -18.58
CA GLU A 40 -10.00 0.46 -18.26
C GLU A 40 -10.42 1.72 -17.50
N ARG A 41 -9.50 2.29 -16.70
CA ARG A 41 -9.81 3.36 -15.73
C ARG A 41 -9.06 4.66 -15.98
N THR A 42 -8.44 4.81 -17.15
CA THR A 42 -7.62 5.97 -17.53
C THR A 42 -6.60 6.36 -16.44
N PHE A 43 -5.94 5.35 -15.88
CA PHE A 43 -4.96 5.53 -14.81
C PHE A 43 -3.55 5.62 -15.39
N ASP A 44 -2.72 6.52 -14.88
CA ASP A 44 -1.30 6.62 -15.24
C ASP A 44 -0.40 6.22 -14.07
N ILE A 45 0.77 5.65 -14.36
CA ILE A 45 1.77 5.35 -13.36
C ILE A 45 2.20 6.61 -12.59
N SER A 46 2.17 7.79 -13.21
CA SER A 46 2.41 9.06 -12.52
C SER A 46 1.41 9.32 -11.38
N GLN A 47 0.14 8.92 -11.55
CA GLN A 47 -0.87 8.99 -10.49
C GLN A 47 -0.63 7.94 -9.40
N ALA A 48 -0.04 6.79 -9.73
CA ALA A 48 0.38 5.81 -8.74
C ALA A 48 1.54 6.37 -7.89
N VAL A 49 2.55 6.94 -8.55
CA VAL A 49 3.69 7.59 -7.89
C VAL A 49 3.20 8.68 -6.94
N ASP A 50 2.33 9.58 -7.40
CA ASP A 50 1.77 10.64 -6.58
C ASP A 50 0.92 10.10 -5.41
N THR A 51 0.14 9.04 -5.62
CA THR A 51 -0.60 8.38 -4.55
C THR A 51 0.31 7.74 -3.52
N LEU A 52 1.41 7.12 -3.92
CA LEU A 52 2.39 6.53 -3.00
C LEU A 52 3.18 7.60 -2.23
N ALA A 53 3.49 8.73 -2.87
CA ALA A 53 4.19 9.85 -2.24
C ALA A 53 3.30 10.59 -1.21
N ASN A 54 2.03 10.79 -1.54
CA ASN A 54 1.16 11.70 -0.79
C ASN A 54 0.01 11.01 -0.05
N GLY A 55 -0.25 9.73 -0.32
CA GLY A 55 -1.34 8.97 0.27
C GLY A 55 -1.03 8.40 1.66
N ARG A 56 -2.06 7.78 2.22
CA ARG A 56 -2.03 7.07 3.50
C ARG A 56 -1.98 5.56 3.26
N VAL A 57 -1.04 4.86 3.90
CA VAL A 57 -1.06 3.39 3.98
C VAL A 57 -2.29 2.95 4.78
N ILE A 58 -3.12 2.12 4.16
CA ILE A 58 -4.35 1.57 4.75
C ILE A 58 -4.10 0.18 5.31
N GLU A 59 -3.27 -0.62 4.64
CA GLU A 59 -2.88 -1.95 5.12
C GLU A 59 -1.52 -2.37 4.56
N VAL A 60 -0.90 -3.30 5.29
CA VAL A 60 0.26 -4.08 4.83
C VAL A 60 -0.11 -5.55 4.90
N HIS A 61 0.23 -6.31 3.86
CA HIS A 61 -0.18 -7.71 3.74
C HIS A 61 0.85 -8.59 3.04
N ASN A 62 0.79 -9.90 3.29
CA ASN A 62 1.65 -10.91 2.69
C ASN A 62 0.85 -12.02 1.98
N ASP A 63 -0.26 -11.65 1.34
CA ASP A 63 -1.18 -12.62 0.73
C ASP A 63 -0.53 -13.53 -0.31
N ARG A 64 0.61 -13.10 -0.87
CA ARG A 64 1.46 -13.91 -1.75
C ARG A 64 2.89 -14.01 -1.20
N SER A 65 3.06 -14.67 -0.06
CA SER A 65 4.37 -14.96 0.53
C SER A 65 5.37 -15.47 -0.52
N PRO A 66 6.64 -15.00 -0.53
CA PRO A 66 7.26 -14.11 0.46
C PRO A 66 6.98 -12.61 0.24
N ARG A 67 6.20 -12.24 -0.78
CA ARG A 67 5.99 -10.84 -1.16
C ARG A 67 5.21 -10.09 -0.08
N ILE A 68 5.71 -8.90 0.22
CA ILE A 68 5.05 -7.94 1.11
C ILE A 68 4.46 -6.84 0.25
N ARG A 69 3.19 -6.52 0.47
CA ARG A 69 2.46 -5.50 -0.27
C ARG A 69 1.85 -4.47 0.67
N ALA A 70 1.64 -3.27 0.17
CA ALA A 70 0.91 -2.23 0.86
C ALA A 70 -0.20 -1.67 -0.02
N LEU A 71 -1.35 -1.39 0.60
CA LEU A 71 -2.41 -0.59 0.01
C LEU A 71 -2.23 0.86 0.47
N VAL A 72 -2.07 1.76 -0.47
CA VAL A 72 -1.97 3.20 -0.21
C VAL A 72 -3.15 3.90 -0.87
N ARG A 73 -3.75 4.83 -0.13
CA ARG A 73 -4.92 5.58 -0.56
C ARG A 73 -4.65 7.07 -0.51
N ARG A 74 -4.91 7.77 -1.60
CA ARG A 74 -4.90 9.23 -1.67
C ARG A 74 -6.31 9.72 -2.02
N GLN A 75 -6.81 10.68 -1.26
CA GLN A 75 -8.03 11.39 -1.65
C GLN A 75 -7.67 12.39 -2.75
N SER A 76 -8.28 12.24 -3.92
CA SER A 76 -8.01 13.07 -5.10
C SER A 76 -9.08 14.16 -5.30
N GLY A 77 -9.96 14.36 -4.31
CA GLY A 77 -11.05 15.33 -4.32
C GLY A 77 -12.19 14.89 -3.39
N PRO A 78 -13.28 15.67 -3.30
CA PRO A 78 -14.40 15.38 -2.40
C PRO A 78 -15.14 14.07 -2.71
N ASN A 79 -14.98 13.51 -3.91
CA ASN A 79 -15.75 12.35 -4.40
C ASN A 79 -14.93 11.18 -4.96
N SER A 80 -13.59 11.15 -4.80
CA SER A 80 -12.77 10.03 -5.30
C SER A 80 -11.53 9.75 -4.45
N GLY A 81 -11.39 8.51 -3.99
CA GLY A 81 -10.17 7.96 -3.41
C GLY A 81 -9.42 7.10 -4.42
N THR A 82 -8.17 7.45 -4.70
CA THR A 82 -7.25 6.64 -5.50
C THR A 82 -6.55 5.63 -4.62
N ASN A 83 -6.62 4.34 -4.99
CA ASN A 83 -5.99 3.25 -4.26
C ASN A 83 -4.93 2.58 -5.12
N VAL A 84 -3.76 2.36 -4.53
CA VAL A 84 -2.62 1.70 -5.17
C VAL A 84 -2.18 0.56 -4.29
N VAL A 85 -2.10 -0.65 -4.87
CA VAL A 85 -1.44 -1.79 -4.23
C VAL A 85 -0.04 -1.91 -4.81
N VAL A 86 0.99 -1.78 -3.96
CA VAL A 86 2.39 -1.85 -4.36
C VAL A 86 3.09 -3.04 -3.69
N ASP A 87 3.92 -3.76 -4.43
CA ASP A 87 4.87 -4.74 -3.90
C ASP A 87 6.08 -4.01 -3.31
N LEU A 88 6.34 -4.20 -2.03
CA LEU A 88 7.39 -3.48 -1.29
C LEU A 88 8.78 -4.08 -1.51
N MET A 89 8.90 -5.24 -2.15
CA MET A 89 10.19 -5.86 -2.44
C MET A 89 10.71 -5.41 -3.81
N ASP A 90 9.85 -5.46 -4.82
CA ASP A 90 10.23 -5.13 -6.21
C ASP A 90 9.77 -3.74 -6.66
N TRP A 91 8.97 -3.04 -5.84
CA TRP A 91 8.38 -1.74 -6.18
C TRP A 91 7.45 -1.77 -7.40
N HIS A 92 6.82 -2.92 -7.66
CA HIS A 92 5.82 -3.03 -8.72
C HIS A 92 4.43 -2.66 -8.21
N VAL A 93 3.74 -1.77 -8.92
CA VAL A 93 2.32 -1.53 -8.73
C VAL A 93 1.55 -2.75 -9.25
N VAL A 94 0.89 -3.45 -8.34
CA VAL A 94 0.14 -4.68 -8.62
C VAL A 94 -1.22 -4.37 -9.23
N THR A 95 -1.88 -3.33 -8.72
CA THR A 95 -3.19 -2.90 -9.20
C THR A 95 -3.53 -1.51 -8.67
N VAL A 96 -4.49 -0.87 -9.33
CA VAL A 96 -5.06 0.42 -8.96
C VAL A 96 -6.58 0.38 -9.09
N TYR A 97 -7.27 1.09 -8.20
CA TYR A 97 -8.71 1.23 -8.25
C TYR A 97 -9.19 2.48 -7.53
N TYR A 98 -10.38 2.93 -7.90
CA TYR A 98 -11.08 4.02 -7.22
C TYR A 98 -12.10 3.44 -6.24
N ASN A 99 -12.27 4.11 -5.10
CA ASN A 99 -13.42 3.92 -4.24
C ASN A 99 -14.04 5.24 -3.82
N SER A 100 -15.27 5.17 -3.32
CA SER A 100 -15.95 6.32 -2.72
C SER A 100 -15.10 6.86 -1.56
N PRO A 101 -14.99 8.18 -1.38
CA PRO A 101 -14.29 8.74 -0.23
C PRO A 101 -15.01 8.50 1.10
N SER A 102 -16.32 8.20 1.06
CA SER A 102 -17.09 7.76 2.24
C SER A 102 -16.88 6.28 2.59
N ASP A 103 -16.12 5.55 1.78
CA ASP A 103 -15.71 4.19 2.12
C ASP A 103 -14.67 4.28 3.25
N THR A 104 -15.18 4.26 4.48
CA THR A 104 -14.42 4.28 5.72
C THR A 104 -13.78 2.94 6.02
N HIS A 105 -14.03 1.90 5.19
CA HIS A 105 -13.65 0.53 5.44
C HIS A 105 -14.25 -0.06 6.74
N ASP A 106 -15.29 0.56 7.33
CA ASP A 106 -15.92 0.08 8.57
C ASP A 106 -16.61 -1.29 8.41
N THR A 107 -17.03 -1.61 7.18
CA THR A 107 -17.66 -2.89 6.82
C THR A 107 -16.66 -3.96 6.38
N LEU A 108 -15.36 -3.72 6.54
CA LEU A 108 -14.34 -4.71 6.23
C LEU A 108 -14.53 -5.98 7.05
N ASN A 109 -14.37 -7.13 6.39
CA ASN A 109 -14.15 -8.38 7.11
C ASN A 109 -12.82 -8.27 7.88
N TRP A 110 -12.88 -8.26 9.21
CA TRP A 110 -11.72 -8.14 10.09
C TRP A 110 -10.89 -9.44 10.21
N SER A 111 -11.41 -10.58 9.76
CA SER A 111 -10.73 -11.88 9.83
C SER A 111 -9.31 -11.90 9.22
N PRO A 112 -9.06 -11.32 8.02
CA PRO A 112 -7.71 -11.22 7.45
C PRO A 112 -6.77 -10.25 8.19
N TYR A 113 -7.30 -9.29 8.96
CA TYR A 113 -6.52 -8.24 9.65
C TYR A 113 -6.04 -8.68 11.03
N ARG A 114 -5.35 -9.82 11.09
CA ARG A 114 -4.86 -10.42 12.34
C ARG A 114 -3.34 -10.48 12.41
N TRP A 115 -2.63 -9.91 11.44
CA TRP A 115 -1.19 -10.01 11.38
C TRP A 115 -0.53 -9.12 12.43
N GLN A 116 -0.03 -9.73 13.51
CA GLN A 116 0.64 -9.04 14.62
C GLN A 116 2.11 -8.68 14.32
N VAL A 117 2.47 -8.47 13.05
CA VAL A 117 3.84 -8.13 12.68
C VAL A 117 4.22 -6.75 13.21
N ASN A 118 5.45 -6.63 13.68
CA ASN A 118 6.07 -5.33 13.93
C ASN A 118 6.49 -4.72 12.57
N VAL A 119 5.78 -3.69 12.13
CA VAL A 119 5.98 -3.07 10.81
C VAL A 119 7.34 -2.39 10.71
N VAL A 120 7.91 -1.91 11.83
CA VAL A 120 9.27 -1.34 11.85
C VAL A 120 10.28 -2.41 11.47
N ASN A 121 10.23 -3.58 12.10
CA ASN A 121 11.16 -4.68 11.80
C ASN A 121 10.94 -5.24 10.39
N LEU A 122 9.70 -5.28 9.92
CA LEU A 122 9.37 -5.64 8.55
C LEU A 122 10.06 -4.70 7.55
N VAL A 123 9.92 -3.38 7.74
CA VAL A 123 10.56 -2.37 6.89
C VAL A 123 12.08 -2.45 6.94
N LYS A 124 12.68 -2.65 8.12
CA LYS A 124 14.13 -2.85 8.25
C LYS A 124 14.61 -4.06 7.44
N SER A 125 13.91 -5.19 7.55
CA SER A 125 14.20 -6.39 6.76
C SER A 125 14.10 -6.12 5.26
N LEU A 126 13.09 -5.36 4.80
CA LEU A 126 12.92 -5.00 3.39
C LEU A 126 14.03 -4.07 2.87
N ARG A 127 14.69 -3.32 3.74
CA ARG A 127 15.88 -2.51 3.42
C ARG A 127 17.18 -3.32 3.44
N GLY A 128 17.14 -4.59 3.84
CA GLY A 128 18.34 -5.39 4.11
C GLY A 128 19.06 -5.01 5.41
N GLU A 129 18.42 -4.22 6.29
CA GLU A 129 18.95 -3.91 7.61
C GLU A 129 18.77 -5.13 8.53
N LYS A 130 19.82 -5.56 9.23
CA LYS A 130 19.70 -6.63 10.23
C LYS A 130 18.84 -6.15 11.39
N CYS A 131 17.72 -6.83 11.65
CA CYS A 131 16.97 -6.68 12.90
C CYS A 131 17.84 -7.23 14.04
N LYS A 132 18.23 -6.38 14.98
CA LYS A 132 18.90 -6.78 16.24
C LYS A 132 17.85 -7.16 17.28
#